data_AF-A0AAV3XUD7-F1
#
_entry.id   AF-A0AAV3XUD7-F1
#
_cell.length_a   1.000
_cell.length_b   1.000
_cell.length_c   1.000
_cell.angle_alpha   90.00
_cell.angle_beta   90.00
_cell.angle_gamma   90.00
#
_symmetry.space_group_name_H-M   'P 1'
#
loop_
_entity.id
_entity.type
_entity.pdbx_description
1 polymer ?
#
loop_
_entity_poly.entity_id
_entity_poly.type
_entity_poly.pdbx_seq_one_letter_code
_entity_poly.pdbx_strand_id
1 'polypeptide(L)'
;MPDVKAIPGIKQLWEKTSGESEICVAVLDGLVDQNHACFAGANLTRLPTLVQGDATPQGDMSTHGTHVTSIIFGQHGSSVPGIAPRCRGLIIPVFSDGGRKLSQLDLSRAIEQAVSAGAHIINISGGK
;
A
#
# COMPACT_ATOMS: atom_id res chain seq x y z
N MET A 1 -8.98 8.53 13.04
CA MET A 1 -7.55 8.68 12.68
C MET A 1 -7.12 10.11 12.97
N PRO A 2 -5.87 10.34 13.43
CA PRO A 2 -5.34 11.69 13.54
C PRO A 2 -5.34 12.36 12.16
N ASP A 3 -5.62 13.67 12.13
CA ASP A 3 -5.61 14.45 10.90
C ASP A 3 -4.17 14.54 10.36
N VAL A 4 -3.92 13.91 9.21
CA VAL A 4 -2.59 13.96 8.55
C VAL A 4 -2.14 15.41 8.36
N LYS A 5 -3.07 16.36 8.13
CA LYS A 5 -2.77 17.78 7.94
C LYS A 5 -2.24 18.47 9.20
N ALA A 6 -2.31 17.82 10.37
CA ALA A 6 -1.75 18.30 11.62
C ALA A 6 -0.24 18.01 11.75
N ILE A 7 0.33 17.14 10.90
CA ILE A 7 1.77 16.87 10.88
C ILE A 7 2.52 18.14 10.43
N PRO A 8 3.41 18.72 11.26
CA PRO A 8 4.15 19.91 10.87
C PRO A 8 4.93 19.70 9.57
N GLY A 9 4.79 20.62 8.62
CA GLY A 9 5.48 20.57 7.31
C GLY A 9 4.73 19.85 6.19
N ILE A 10 3.68 19.05 6.48
CA ILE A 10 3.01 18.25 5.46
C ILE A 10 2.28 19.09 4.40
N LYS A 11 1.66 20.20 4.81
CA LYS A 11 0.96 21.11 3.90
C LYS A 11 1.93 21.78 2.94
N GLN A 12 3.05 22.27 3.47
CA GLN A 12 4.13 22.88 2.69
C GLN A 12 4.77 21.85 1.73
N LEU A 13 4.84 20.58 2.13
CA LEU A 13 5.31 19.51 1.25
C LEU A 13 4.31 19.24 0.11
N TRP A 14 3.02 19.15 0.42
CA TRP A 14 1.97 18.94 -0.59
C TRP A 14 1.80 20.11 -1.56
N GLU A 15 2.09 21.35 -1.14
CA GLU A 15 2.18 22.50 -2.03
C GLU A 15 3.29 22.33 -3.08
N LYS A 16 4.35 21.57 -2.78
CA LYS A 16 5.40 21.24 -3.74
C LYS A 16 5.02 20.03 -4.58
N THR A 17 4.53 18.95 -3.96
CA THR A 17 4.06 17.75 -4.65
C THR A 17 3.25 16.83 -3.73
N SER A 18 2.23 16.16 -4.27
CA SER A 18 1.54 15.04 -3.63
C SER A 18 1.93 13.68 -4.22
N GLY A 19 3.12 13.63 -4.84
CA GLY A 19 3.64 12.48 -5.57
C GLY A 19 3.69 12.70 -7.08
N GLU A 20 4.48 11.87 -7.75
CA GLU A 20 4.67 11.82 -9.19
C GLU A 20 4.58 10.37 -9.66
N SER A 21 3.98 10.13 -10.83
CA SER A 21 3.73 8.76 -11.34
C SER A 21 5.01 7.99 -11.68
N GLU A 22 6.12 8.70 -11.90
CA GLU A 22 7.46 8.12 -12.10
C GLU A 22 7.96 7.42 -10.81
N ILE A 23 7.56 7.92 -9.63
CA ILE A 23 7.94 7.34 -8.35
C ILE A 23 7.00 6.21 -8.01
N CYS A 24 7.58 5.03 -7.87
CA CYS A 24 6.87 3.78 -7.58
C CYS A 24 7.13 3.32 -6.14
N VAL A 25 6.05 3.08 -5.39
CA VAL A 25 6.10 2.58 -4.02
C VAL A 25 5.42 1.22 -3.96
N ALA A 26 6.13 0.19 -3.51
CA ALA A 26 5.57 -1.14 -3.27
C ALA A 26 5.10 -1.30 -1.83
N VAL A 27 3.95 -1.93 -1.63
CA VAL A 27 3.39 -2.30 -0.34
C VAL A 27 3.37 -3.82 -0.25
N LEU A 28 4.18 -4.37 0.66
CA LEU A 28 4.25 -5.80 0.96
C LEU A 28 3.47 -6.03 2.25
N ASP A 29 2.19 -6.37 2.09
CA ASP A 29 1.26 -6.52 3.20
C ASP A 29 0.22 -7.65 2.93
N GLY A 30 -0.98 -7.57 3.48
CA GLY A 30 -2.12 -8.40 3.09
C GLY A 30 -2.74 -7.99 1.77
N LEU A 31 -3.86 -8.63 1.44
CA LEU A 31 -4.68 -8.26 0.29
C LEU A 31 -5.22 -6.83 0.47
N VAL A 32 -5.42 -6.11 -0.64
CA VAL A 32 -5.92 -4.73 -0.62
C VAL A 32 -7.24 -4.67 -1.35
N ASP A 33 -8.25 -4.06 -0.73
CA ASP A 33 -9.50 -3.73 -1.39
C ASP A 33 -9.29 -2.54 -2.33
N GLN A 34 -8.89 -2.82 -3.58
CA GLN A 34 -8.67 -1.79 -4.60
C GLN A 34 -9.97 -1.12 -5.06
N ASN A 35 -11.15 -1.67 -4.71
CA ASN A 35 -12.44 -1.06 -5.01
C ASN A 35 -12.88 -0.05 -3.94
N HIS A 36 -12.15 0.05 -2.82
CA HIS A 36 -12.45 1.02 -1.78
C HIS A 36 -12.41 2.45 -2.35
N ALA A 37 -13.41 3.25 -2.02
CA ALA A 37 -13.62 4.58 -2.62
C ALA A 37 -12.43 5.55 -2.45
N CYS A 38 -11.59 5.36 -1.43
CA CYS A 38 -10.39 6.19 -1.26
C CYS A 38 -9.32 5.96 -2.34
N PHE A 39 -9.36 4.85 -3.08
CA PHE A 39 -8.43 4.56 -4.17
C PHE A 39 -8.97 4.95 -5.55
N ALA A 40 -10.13 5.61 -5.63
CA ALA A 40 -10.71 6.04 -6.90
C ALA A 40 -9.79 7.06 -7.61
N GLY A 41 -9.10 6.61 -8.67
CA GLY A 41 -8.10 7.41 -9.40
C GLY A 41 -6.64 7.16 -8.99
N ALA A 42 -6.40 6.31 -7.99
CA ALA A 42 -5.05 5.88 -7.63
C ALA A 42 -4.46 4.92 -8.68
N ASN A 43 -3.17 5.05 -8.98
CA ASN A 43 -2.46 4.17 -9.92
C ASN A 43 -1.88 2.96 -9.18
N LEU A 44 -2.74 1.96 -8.90
CA LEU A 44 -2.38 0.77 -8.12
C LEU A 44 -2.42 -0.49 -8.98
N THR A 45 -1.33 -1.27 -8.97
CA THR A 45 -1.24 -2.56 -9.64
C THR A 45 -0.92 -3.65 -8.63
N ARG A 46 -1.75 -4.70 -8.57
CA ARG A 46 -1.44 -5.92 -7.81
C ARG A 46 -0.53 -6.83 -8.64
N LEU A 47 0.59 -7.27 -8.05
CA LEU A 47 1.46 -8.26 -8.67
C LEU A 47 1.04 -9.69 -8.28
N PRO A 48 1.37 -10.70 -9.11
CA PRO A 48 1.12 -12.10 -8.76
C PRO A 48 1.91 -12.50 -7.50
N THR A 49 1.28 -13.16 -6.53
CA THR A 49 1.95 -13.68 -5.32
C THR A 49 1.43 -15.05 -4.91
N LEU A 50 2.05 -15.66 -3.89
CA LEU A 50 1.60 -16.92 -3.30
C LEU A 50 0.32 -16.77 -2.46
N VAL A 51 -0.05 -15.54 -2.09
CA VAL A 51 -1.30 -15.25 -1.37
C VAL A 51 -2.41 -15.12 -2.39
N GLN A 52 -3.28 -16.14 -2.43
CA GLN A 52 -4.41 -16.25 -3.34
C GLN A 52 -5.69 -15.63 -2.73
N GLY A 53 -6.63 -15.29 -3.60
CA GLY A 53 -7.93 -14.73 -3.22
C GLY A 53 -7.99 -13.21 -3.35
N ASP A 54 -9.12 -12.67 -2.87
CA ASP A 54 -9.46 -11.25 -2.92
C ASP A 54 -9.53 -10.67 -1.51
N ALA A 55 -9.36 -9.36 -1.41
CA ALA A 55 -9.53 -8.65 -0.16
C ALA A 55 -10.95 -8.81 0.37
N THR A 56 -11.08 -9.08 1.66
CA THR A 56 -12.38 -9.18 2.35
C THR A 56 -12.40 -8.26 3.56
N PRO A 57 -13.54 -7.62 3.89
CA PRO A 57 -13.67 -6.80 5.10
C PRO A 57 -13.54 -7.62 6.41
N GLN A 58 -13.73 -8.94 6.34
CA GLN A 58 -13.61 -9.84 7.50
C GLN A 58 -12.19 -10.38 7.68
N GLY A 59 -11.30 -10.16 6.70
CA GLY A 59 -9.91 -10.57 6.76
C GLY A 59 -9.07 -9.55 7.54
N ASP A 60 -8.39 -9.99 8.59
CA ASP A 60 -7.54 -9.12 9.41
C ASP A 60 -6.37 -8.55 8.60
N MET A 61 -5.70 -9.39 7.79
CA MET A 61 -4.60 -8.95 6.93
C MET A 61 -5.10 -8.16 5.73
N SER A 62 -6.28 -8.48 5.21
CA SER A 62 -6.94 -7.69 4.18
C SER A 62 -7.27 -6.26 4.67
N THR A 63 -7.81 -6.15 5.88
CA THR A 63 -8.09 -4.86 6.54
C THR A 63 -6.79 -4.11 6.80
N HIS A 64 -5.76 -4.79 7.30
CA HIS A 64 -4.45 -4.23 7.55
C HIS A 64 -3.78 -3.69 6.27
N GLY A 65 -3.71 -4.50 5.21
CA GLY A 65 -3.13 -4.12 3.93
C GLY A 65 -3.87 -2.94 3.28
N THR A 66 -5.20 -2.96 3.32
CA THR A 66 -6.04 -1.84 2.84
C THR A 66 -5.77 -0.56 3.61
N HIS A 67 -5.70 -0.65 4.95
CA HIS A 67 -5.42 0.48 5.82
C HIS A 67 -4.02 1.07 5.54
N VAL A 68 -2.97 0.25 5.52
CA VAL A 68 -1.60 0.66 5.20
C VAL A 68 -1.53 1.32 3.82
N THR A 69 -2.13 0.71 2.81
CA THR A 69 -2.15 1.24 1.44
C THR A 69 -2.87 2.60 1.38
N SER A 70 -3.96 2.78 2.14
CA SER A 70 -4.73 4.03 2.18
C SER A 70 -3.96 5.21 2.77
N ILE A 71 -3.06 4.96 3.73
CA ILE A 71 -2.18 6.00 4.31
C ILE A 71 -1.26 6.58 3.23
N ILE A 72 -0.84 5.76 2.27
CA ILE A 72 0.08 6.19 1.20
C ILE A 72 -0.72 6.77 0.03
N PHE A 73 -1.69 6.02 -0.51
CA PHE A 73 -2.30 6.30 -1.81
C PHE A 73 -3.74 6.80 -1.77
N GLY A 74 -4.33 6.95 -0.59
CA GLY A 74 -5.68 7.48 -0.44
C GLY A 74 -5.80 8.85 -1.11
N GLN A 75 -6.75 9.00 -2.03
CA GLN A 75 -6.87 10.19 -2.85
C GLN A 75 -7.32 11.39 -2.01
N HIS A 76 -6.74 12.56 -2.29
CA HIS A 76 -7.18 13.81 -1.68
C HIS A 76 -8.61 14.12 -2.12
N GLY A 77 -9.49 14.47 -1.17
CA GLY A 77 -10.93 14.62 -1.41
C GLY A 77 -11.74 13.34 -1.13
N SER A 78 -11.08 12.20 -0.92
CA SER A 78 -11.73 11.01 -0.35
C SER A 78 -11.81 11.07 1.18
N SER A 79 -12.37 10.02 1.78
CA SER A 79 -12.40 9.85 3.25
C SER A 79 -11.01 9.66 3.88
N VAL A 80 -9.98 9.31 3.11
CA VAL A 80 -8.62 9.07 3.59
C VAL A 80 -7.61 9.83 2.71
N PRO A 81 -7.17 11.04 3.10
CA PRO A 81 -6.13 11.77 2.39
C PRO A 81 -4.76 11.16 2.68
N GLY A 82 -4.22 10.41 1.73
CA GLY A 82 -2.91 9.78 1.79
C GLY A 82 -1.74 10.75 1.59
N ILE A 83 -0.55 10.29 1.96
CA ILE A 83 0.69 11.08 1.90
C ILE A 83 1.16 11.30 0.46
N ALA A 84 1.09 10.29 -0.40
CA ALA A 84 1.62 10.31 -1.76
C ALA A 84 0.60 9.75 -2.79
N PRO A 85 -0.61 10.32 -2.88
CA PRO A 85 -1.70 9.80 -3.72
C PRO A 85 -1.41 9.72 -5.22
N ARG A 86 -0.45 10.50 -5.73
CA ARG A 86 -0.12 10.53 -7.16
C ARG A 86 1.05 9.63 -7.56
N CYS A 87 1.70 8.97 -6.60
CA CYS A 87 2.73 7.98 -6.91
C CYS A 87 2.12 6.71 -7.51
N ARG A 88 2.92 5.97 -8.28
CA ARG A 88 2.56 4.61 -8.72
C ARG A 88 2.67 3.66 -7.53
N GLY A 89 1.67 2.80 -7.35
CA GLY A 89 1.64 1.80 -6.28
C GLY A 89 1.70 0.37 -6.80
N LEU A 90 2.55 -0.46 -6.18
CA LEU A 90 2.56 -1.90 -6.38
C LEU A 90 2.06 -2.58 -5.11
N ILE A 91 1.06 -3.44 -5.25
CA ILE A 91 0.52 -4.24 -4.14
C ILE A 91 1.07 -5.65 -4.29
N ILE A 92 1.81 -6.12 -3.30
CA ILE A 92 2.44 -7.45 -3.29
C ILE A 92 2.01 -8.18 -2.02
N PRO A 93 0.89 -8.92 -2.05
CA PRO A 93 0.40 -9.62 -0.88
C PRO A 93 1.37 -10.70 -0.40
N VAL A 94 1.88 -10.57 0.83
CA VAL A 94 2.78 -11.53 1.49
C VAL A 94 2.17 -12.13 2.76
N PHE A 95 1.16 -11.49 3.34
CA PHE A 95 0.40 -12.04 4.49
C PHE A 95 -0.99 -12.49 4.06
N SER A 96 -1.42 -13.65 4.53
CA SER A 96 -2.77 -14.18 4.27
C SER A 96 -3.63 -14.10 5.53
N ASP A 97 -4.94 -13.86 5.37
CA ASP A 97 -5.91 -13.88 6.47
C ASP A 97 -5.97 -15.23 7.22
N GLY A 98 -5.60 -16.33 6.55
CA GLY A 98 -5.61 -17.68 7.12
C GLY A 98 -4.47 -18.03 8.08
N GLY A 99 -3.74 -17.06 8.63
CA GLY A 99 -2.76 -17.29 9.69
C GLY A 99 -1.46 -18.00 9.28
N ARG A 100 -1.15 -18.10 7.98
CA ARG A 100 0.21 -18.51 7.56
C ARG A 100 1.19 -17.41 7.96
N LYS A 101 2.13 -17.77 8.84
CA LYS A 101 3.27 -16.91 9.19
C LYS A 101 4.07 -16.63 7.93
N LEU A 102 4.38 -15.36 7.69
CA LEU A 102 5.31 -14.94 6.65
C LEU A 102 6.65 -15.66 6.83
N SER A 103 7.06 -16.44 5.82
CA SER A 103 8.42 -16.96 5.80
C SER A 103 9.36 -15.84 5.35
N GLN A 104 10.58 -15.79 5.92
CA GLN A 104 11.60 -14.83 5.47
C GLN A 104 11.94 -15.02 3.99
N LEU A 105 11.78 -16.24 3.47
CA LEU A 105 11.97 -16.57 2.05
C LEU A 105 10.87 -15.97 1.15
N ASP A 106 9.62 -16.00 1.58
CA ASP A 106 8.52 -15.39 0.81
C ASP A 106 8.65 -13.86 0.84
N LEU A 107 9.09 -13.29 1.96
CA LEU A 107 9.42 -11.88 2.05
C LEU A 107 10.57 -11.50 1.11
N SER A 108 11.66 -12.28 1.10
CA SER A 108 12.81 -11.99 0.22
C SER A 108 12.42 -12.02 -1.26
N ARG A 109 11.60 -13.02 -1.66
CA ARG A 109 11.06 -13.11 -3.03
C ARG A 109 10.16 -11.93 -3.38
N ALA A 110 9.32 -11.49 -2.45
CA ALA A 110 8.45 -10.33 -2.66
C ALA A 110 9.26 -9.02 -2.81
N ILE A 111 10.37 -8.88 -2.06
CA ILE A 111 11.30 -7.75 -2.21
C ILE A 111 11.95 -7.79 -3.59
N GLU A 112 12.47 -8.95 -4.03
CA GLU A 112 13.05 -9.11 -5.37
C GLU A 112 12.04 -8.79 -6.47
N GLN A 113 10.78 -9.22 -6.30
CA GLN A 113 9.69 -8.93 -7.22
C GLN A 113 9.37 -7.43 -7.26
N ALA A 114 9.35 -6.75 -6.11
CA ALA A 114 9.14 -5.30 -6.03
C ALA A 114 10.24 -4.53 -6.78
N VAL A 115 11.50 -4.88 -6.52
CA VAL A 115 12.66 -4.28 -7.19
C VAL A 115 12.59 -4.50 -8.70
N SER A 116 12.32 -5.74 -9.13
CA SER A 116 12.21 -6.10 -10.55
C SER A 116 11.07 -5.36 -11.26
N ALA A 117 9.99 -5.05 -10.54
CA ALA A 117 8.87 -4.25 -11.04
C ALA A 117 9.11 -2.73 -10.97
N GLY A 118 10.31 -2.30 -10.56
CA GLY A 118 10.72 -0.89 -10.53
C GLY A 118 10.24 -0.12 -9.31
N ALA A 119 10.06 -0.78 -8.17
CA ALA A 119 9.80 -0.08 -6.90
C ALA A 119 11.03 0.76 -6.50
N HIS A 120 10.80 2.04 -6.20
CA HIS A 120 11.80 2.95 -5.65
C HIS A 120 11.82 2.90 -4.13
N ILE A 121 10.65 2.63 -3.52
CA ILE A 121 10.45 2.48 -2.08
C ILE A 121 9.66 1.19 -1.85
N ILE A 122 10.01 0.46 -0.81
CA ILE A 122 9.32 -0.77 -0.38
C ILE A 122 8.85 -0.55 1.06
N ASN A 123 7.53 -0.57 1.27
CA ASN A 123 6.91 -0.52 2.59
C ASN A 123 6.58 -1.96 3.05
N ILE A 124 7.13 -2.34 4.21
CA ILE A 124 6.85 -3.61 4.88
C ILE A 124 6.32 -3.28 6.28
N SER A 125 5.01 -3.26 6.45
CA SER A 125 4.35 -2.97 7.73
C SER A 125 4.00 -4.24 8.50
N GLY A 126 4.89 -5.22 8.46
CA GLY A 126 4.74 -6.48 9.18
C GLY A 126 6.10 -7.10 9.44
N GLY A 127 6.14 -8.03 10.39
CA GLY A 127 7.38 -8.66 10.80
C GLY A 127 7.11 -9.75 11.81
N LYS A 128 8.16 -10.50 12.14
CA LYS A 128 8.15 -11.51 13.18
C LYS A 128 9.46 -11.45 13.96
#